data_AF-A0A8S4H908-F1
#
_entry.id   AF-A0A8S4H908-F1
#
_cell.length_a   1.000
_cell.length_b   1.000
_cell.length_c   1.000
_cell.angle_alpha   90.00
_cell.angle_beta   90.00
_cell.angle_gamma   90.00
#
_symmetry.space_group_name_H-M   'P 1'
#
loop_
_entity.id
_entity.type
_entity.pdbx_description
1 polymer ?
#
loop_
_entity_poly.entity_id
_entity_poly.type
_entity_poly.pdbx_seq_one_letter_code
_entity_poly.pdbx_strand_id
1 'polypeptide(L)'
;MFKDKKFNYTPQTFYKEFLENYHNDDTLGICNDYGGDTILVILEKMDKLIDLYKIFNNIKSNENCICVSKCVTLYKDYLMLCRSDNDHEFCNELEKFRYIYKDRVASLNCAGAPKTLESTKPFDAFVILLPFTIILISTFILFILYKFTGIGPLLRLQMRKKKYKSSNLGQQMNPMQQTYGTISRKSGNEMYKISYPSVGS
;
A
#
# COMPACT_ATOMS: atom_id res chain seq x y z
N MET A 1 -58.49 0.43 21.30
CA MET A 1 -58.49 -1.02 21.57
C MET A 1 -57.82 -1.73 20.40
N PHE A 2 -56.49 -1.68 20.31
CA PHE A 2 -55.73 -2.45 19.33
C PHE A 2 -55.42 -3.81 19.95
N LYS A 3 -56.39 -4.72 19.83
CA LYS A 3 -56.25 -6.11 20.26
C LYS A 3 -55.34 -6.85 19.27
N ASP A 4 -54.21 -7.34 19.78
CA ASP A 4 -53.62 -8.65 19.51
C ASP A 4 -53.81 -9.25 18.10
N LYS A 5 -53.38 -8.54 17.06
CA LYS A 5 -52.87 -9.23 15.88
C LYS A 5 -51.36 -9.33 16.01
N LYS A 6 -50.87 -10.56 16.22
CA LYS A 6 -49.46 -10.91 16.10
C LYS A 6 -49.09 -10.84 14.62
N PHE A 7 -48.94 -9.63 14.10
CA PHE A 7 -48.43 -9.44 12.76
C PHE A 7 -46.94 -9.75 12.77
N ASN A 8 -46.50 -10.73 11.98
CA ASN A 8 -45.10 -10.97 11.71
C ASN A 8 -44.59 -9.90 10.73
N TYR A 9 -44.66 -8.63 11.09
CA TYR A 9 -44.07 -7.56 10.28
C TYR A 9 -42.57 -7.48 10.57
N THR A 10 -41.75 -7.67 9.54
CA THR A 10 -40.36 -7.22 9.61
C THR A 10 -40.31 -5.72 9.31
N PRO A 11 -39.28 -5.00 9.78
CA PRO A 11 -39.07 -3.61 9.40
C PRO A 11 -39.08 -3.40 7.88
N GLN A 12 -38.63 -4.39 7.09
CA GLN A 12 -38.66 -4.34 5.62
C GLN A 12 -40.06 -4.38 5.06
N THR A 13 -40.89 -5.32 5.53
CA THR A 13 -42.28 -5.45 5.06
C THR A 13 -43.08 -4.20 5.42
N PHE A 14 -42.88 -3.66 6.63
CA PHE A 14 -43.48 -2.39 7.02
C PHE A 14 -43.04 -1.26 6.11
N TYR A 15 -41.74 -1.12 5.84
CA TYR A 15 -41.22 -0.04 5.01
C TYR A 15 -41.68 -0.17 3.55
N LYS A 16 -41.76 -1.40 3.02
CA LYS A 16 -42.29 -1.68 1.69
C LYS A 16 -43.76 -1.32 1.57
N GLU A 17 -44.61 -1.79 2.50
CA GLU A 17 -46.03 -1.44 2.53
C GLU A 17 -46.24 0.07 2.73
N PHE A 18 -45.39 0.72 3.53
CA PHE A 18 -45.39 2.17 3.68
C PHE A 18 -45.14 2.85 2.35
N LEU A 19 -44.09 2.49 1.61
CA LEU A 19 -43.79 3.11 0.31
C LEU A 19 -44.87 2.87 -0.75
N GLU A 20 -45.42 1.66 -0.83
CA GLU A 20 -46.48 1.31 -1.79
C GLU A 20 -47.76 2.13 -1.57
N ASN A 21 -48.08 2.48 -0.31
CA ASN A 21 -49.26 3.29 0.02
C ASN A 21 -49.05 4.81 -0.19
N TYR A 22 -47.80 5.27 -0.23
CA TYR A 22 -47.46 6.70 -0.33
C TYR A 22 -47.22 7.19 -1.77
N HIS A 23 -47.12 6.31 -2.77
CA HIS A 23 -47.01 6.68 -4.20
C HIS A 23 -48.19 7.54 -4.74
N ASN A 24 -49.23 7.78 -3.95
CA ASN A 24 -50.43 8.55 -4.31
C ASN A 24 -50.48 9.97 -3.72
N ASP A 25 -49.47 10.44 -3.00
CA ASP A 25 -49.49 11.76 -2.34
C ASP A 25 -48.28 12.62 -2.74
N ASP A 26 -48.54 13.69 -3.50
CA ASP A 26 -47.58 14.60 -4.14
C ASP A 26 -46.80 15.50 -3.16
N THR A 27 -46.93 15.28 -1.85
CA THR A 27 -46.62 16.29 -0.82
C THR A 27 -45.27 16.15 -0.12
N LEU A 28 -44.38 15.24 -0.52
CA LEU A 28 -43.08 15.09 0.12
C LEU A 28 -41.89 15.17 -0.85
N GLY A 29 -41.57 16.39 -1.29
CA GLY A 29 -40.32 16.72 -1.99
C GLY A 29 -39.02 16.42 -1.20
N ILE A 30 -39.10 15.71 -0.07
CA ILE A 30 -37.98 15.25 0.77
C ILE A 30 -37.40 13.93 0.24
N CYS A 31 -38.16 13.12 -0.52
CA CYS A 31 -37.68 11.88 -1.15
C CYS A 31 -37.38 12.03 -2.65
N ASN A 32 -37.51 13.22 -3.24
CA ASN A 32 -37.30 13.41 -4.69
C ASN A 32 -35.88 13.09 -5.16
N ASP A 33 -34.89 13.04 -4.26
CA ASP A 33 -33.51 12.66 -4.60
C ASP A 33 -33.31 11.13 -4.68
N TYR A 34 -34.19 10.33 -4.07
CA TYR A 34 -34.14 8.87 -4.08
C TYR A 34 -35.47 8.32 -4.60
N GLY A 35 -35.54 8.03 -5.90
CA GLY A 35 -36.70 7.39 -6.52
C GLY A 35 -37.08 6.08 -5.81
N GLY A 36 -38.38 5.74 -5.80
CA GLY A 36 -38.90 4.53 -5.13
C GLY A 36 -38.16 3.25 -5.49
N ASP A 37 -37.66 3.14 -6.73
CA ASP A 37 -36.83 2.04 -7.21
C ASP A 37 -35.52 1.88 -6.41
N THR A 38 -34.85 2.99 -6.06
CA THR A 38 -33.62 2.98 -5.26
C THR A 38 -33.87 2.43 -3.85
N ILE A 39 -35.02 2.77 -3.26
CA ILE A 39 -35.39 2.29 -1.92
C ILE A 39 -35.72 0.80 -1.95
N LEU A 40 -36.40 0.31 -3.00
CA LEU A 40 -36.66 -1.12 -3.17
C LEU A 40 -35.38 -1.95 -3.29
N VAL A 41 -34.37 -1.45 -4.02
CA VAL A 41 -33.05 -2.09 -4.14
C VAL A 41 -32.35 -2.17 -2.77
N ILE A 42 -32.42 -1.11 -1.96
CA ILE A 42 -31.86 -1.11 -0.59
C ILE A 42 -32.54 -2.17 0.28
N LEU A 43 -33.87 -2.27 0.22
CA LEU A 43 -34.63 -3.27 0.98
C LEU A 43 -34.26 -4.70 0.57
N GLU A 44 -34.10 -4.97 -0.73
CA GLU A 44 -33.70 -6.29 -1.22
C GLU A 44 -32.29 -6.69 -0.70
N LYS A 45 -31.34 -5.75 -0.71
CA LYS A 45 -30.01 -5.96 -0.14
C LYS A 45 -30.04 -6.22 1.36
N MET A 46 -30.91 -5.51 2.08
CA MET A 46 -31.13 -5.74 3.50
C MET A 46 -31.70 -7.14 3.77
N ASP A 47 -32.68 -7.59 2.99
CA ASP A 47 -33.23 -8.96 3.08
C ASP A 47 -32.13 -10.02 2.89
N LYS A 48 -31.28 -9.85 1.87
CA LYS A 48 -30.13 -10.74 1.62
C LYS A 48 -29.21 -10.85 2.83
N LEU A 49 -28.84 -9.72 3.44
CA LEU A 49 -28.02 -9.71 4.66
C LEU A 49 -28.72 -10.42 5.82
N ILE A 50 -30.00 -10.12 6.06
CA ILE A 50 -30.77 -10.75 7.14
C ILE A 50 -30.79 -12.28 6.97
N ASP A 51 -31.02 -12.77 5.76
CA ASP A 51 -31.07 -14.20 5.50
C ASP A 51 -29.71 -14.88 5.71
N LEU A 52 -28.62 -14.22 5.31
CA LEU A 52 -27.27 -14.70 5.60
C LEU A 52 -27.03 -14.85 7.10
N TYR A 53 -27.38 -13.83 7.89
CA TYR A 53 -27.23 -13.86 9.34
C TYR A 53 -28.15 -14.88 10.01
N LYS A 54 -29.39 -15.03 9.54
CA LYS A 54 -30.33 -16.05 10.06
C LYS A 54 -29.78 -17.46 9.84
N ILE A 55 -29.30 -17.76 8.63
CA ILE A 55 -28.71 -19.07 8.31
C ILE A 55 -27.46 -19.29 9.18
N PHE A 56 -26.60 -18.28 9.30
CA PHE A 56 -25.38 -18.37 10.09
C PHE A 56 -25.62 -18.51 11.60
N ASN A 57 -26.69 -17.90 12.13
CA ASN A 57 -27.05 -18.01 13.55
C ASN A 57 -27.83 -19.29 13.88
N ASN A 58 -28.46 -19.91 12.89
CA ASN A 58 -29.11 -21.21 13.03
C ASN A 58 -28.13 -22.40 12.99
N ILE A 59 -26.81 -22.15 13.00
CA ILE A 59 -25.78 -23.17 13.19
C ILE A 59 -25.96 -23.81 14.58
N LYS A 60 -26.72 -24.91 14.66
CA LYS A 60 -26.85 -25.77 15.84
C LYS A 60 -25.77 -26.85 15.79
N SER A 61 -25.07 -27.02 16.91
CA SER A 61 -23.82 -27.76 17.13
C SER A 61 -23.62 -29.11 16.39
N ASN A 62 -24.65 -29.78 15.89
CA ASN A 62 -24.55 -31.08 15.19
C ASN A 62 -24.70 -31.03 13.65
N GLU A 63 -25.10 -29.92 13.02
CA GLU A 63 -25.20 -29.79 11.54
C GLU A 63 -24.39 -28.61 10.97
N ASN A 64 -23.28 -28.29 11.64
CA ASN A 64 -22.58 -27.03 11.43
C ASN A 64 -22.03 -26.87 10.00
N CYS A 65 -21.61 -27.96 9.35
CA CYS A 65 -20.88 -27.85 8.08
C CYS A 65 -21.76 -27.62 6.86
N ILE A 66 -23.01 -28.09 6.87
CA ILE A 66 -23.97 -27.82 5.79
C ILE A 66 -24.33 -26.33 5.78
N CYS A 67 -24.61 -25.78 6.96
CA CYS A 67 -24.90 -24.36 7.12
C CYS A 67 -23.70 -23.49 6.74
N VAL A 68 -22.48 -23.86 7.17
CA VAL A 68 -21.24 -23.16 6.80
C VAL A 68 -21.06 -23.15 5.28
N SER A 69 -21.21 -24.29 4.60
CA SER A 69 -21.12 -24.34 3.13
C SER A 69 -22.18 -23.46 2.46
N LYS A 70 -23.43 -23.45 2.96
CA LYS A 70 -24.49 -22.58 2.45
C LYS A 70 -24.16 -21.09 2.64
N CYS A 71 -23.63 -20.72 3.80
CA CYS A 71 -23.17 -19.36 4.08
C CYS A 71 -22.04 -18.94 3.12
N VAL A 72 -21.09 -19.82 2.83
CA VAL A 72 -19.98 -19.55 1.90
C VAL A 72 -20.52 -19.30 0.49
N THR A 73 -21.49 -20.09 0.03
CA THR A 73 -22.11 -19.89 -1.28
C THR A 73 -22.84 -18.55 -1.35
N LEU A 74 -23.74 -18.26 -0.40
CA LEU A 74 -24.46 -16.98 -0.36
C LEU A 74 -23.50 -15.79 -0.26
N TYR A 75 -22.44 -15.91 0.54
CA TYR A 75 -21.44 -14.87 0.67
C TYR A 75 -20.77 -14.56 -0.68
N LYS A 76 -20.42 -15.57 -1.47
CA LYS A 76 -19.81 -15.37 -2.79
C LYS A 76 -20.75 -14.64 -3.75
N ASP A 77 -22.02 -14.99 -3.76
CA ASP A 77 -23.02 -14.32 -4.60
C ASP A 77 -23.18 -12.85 -4.18
N TYR A 78 -23.22 -12.59 -2.88
CA TYR A 78 -23.33 -11.23 -2.33
C TYR A 78 -22.06 -10.41 -2.51
N LEU A 79 -20.90 -11.06 -2.52
CA LEU A 79 -19.62 -10.44 -2.84
C LEU A 79 -19.58 -9.98 -4.30
N MET A 80 -20.14 -10.76 -5.23
CA MET A 80 -20.29 -10.33 -6.62
C MET A 80 -21.19 -9.10 -6.73
N LEU A 81 -22.35 -9.13 -6.06
CA LEU A 81 -23.27 -7.99 -5.99
C LEU A 81 -22.59 -6.73 -5.44
N CYS A 82 -21.84 -6.85 -4.34
CA CYS A 82 -21.05 -5.77 -3.75
C CYS A 82 -19.96 -5.24 -4.70
N ARG A 83 -19.34 -6.09 -5.52
CA ARG A 83 -18.29 -5.65 -6.48
C ARG A 83 -18.89 -5.02 -7.73
N SER A 84 -20.07 -5.45 -8.15
CA SER A 84 -20.77 -4.88 -9.32
C SER A 84 -21.48 -3.56 -9.00
N ASP A 85 -21.90 -3.40 -7.75
CA ASP A 85 -22.74 -2.30 -7.30
C ASP A 85 -21.97 -1.51 -6.24
N ASN A 86 -21.71 -0.22 -6.45
CA ASN A 86 -20.82 0.57 -5.60
C ASN A 86 -21.49 1.02 -4.27
N ASP A 87 -22.32 0.13 -3.70
CA ASP A 87 -23.07 0.30 -2.45
C ASP A 87 -22.14 0.00 -1.28
N HIS A 88 -21.51 1.07 -0.79
CA HIS A 88 -20.51 0.99 0.27
C HIS A 88 -21.10 0.45 1.58
N GLU A 89 -22.36 0.76 1.88
CA GLU A 89 -23.06 0.31 3.08
C GLU A 89 -23.25 -1.21 3.07
N PHE A 90 -23.82 -1.77 2.00
CA PHE A 90 -23.99 -3.22 1.85
C PHE A 90 -22.66 -3.95 1.91
N CYS A 91 -21.66 -3.46 1.18
CA CYS A 91 -20.31 -4.02 1.16
C CYS A 91 -19.63 -4.01 2.53
N ASN A 92 -19.85 -2.96 3.33
CA ASN A 92 -19.26 -2.82 4.65
C ASN A 92 -19.91 -3.78 5.67
N GLU A 93 -21.23 -3.98 5.60
CA GLU A 93 -21.90 -4.99 6.43
C GLU A 93 -21.48 -6.42 6.06
N LEU A 94 -21.29 -6.69 4.76
CA LEU A 94 -20.76 -7.97 4.29
C LEU A 94 -19.29 -8.18 4.72
N GLU A 95 -18.48 -7.12 4.80
CA GLU A 95 -17.12 -7.18 5.36
C GLU A 95 -17.13 -7.50 6.86
N LYS A 96 -18.06 -6.91 7.63
CA LYS A 96 -18.22 -7.25 9.05
C LYS A 96 -18.59 -8.71 9.24
N PHE A 97 -19.50 -9.23 8.41
CA PHE A 97 -19.88 -10.64 8.43
C PHE A 97 -18.67 -11.57 8.25
N ARG A 98 -17.73 -11.22 7.36
CA ARG A 98 -16.51 -12.00 7.13
C ARG A 98 -15.68 -12.21 8.41
N TYR A 99 -15.57 -11.19 9.27
CA TYR A 99 -14.87 -11.32 10.55
C TYR A 99 -15.63 -12.26 11.50
N ILE A 100 -16.95 -12.08 11.61
CA ILE A 100 -17.81 -12.93 12.46
C ILE A 100 -17.74 -14.41 12.00
N TYR A 101 -17.77 -14.63 10.69
CA TYR A 101 -17.62 -15.96 10.09
C TYR A 101 -16.29 -16.58 10.49
N LYS A 102 -15.17 -15.86 10.32
CA LYS A 102 -13.83 -16.35 10.65
C LYS A 102 -13.75 -16.81 12.11
N ASP A 103 -14.26 -16.01 13.03
CA ASP A 103 -14.18 -16.31 14.46
C ASP A 103 -14.99 -17.54 14.85
N ARG A 104 -16.23 -17.67 14.34
CA ARG A 104 -17.07 -18.83 14.65
C ARG A 104 -16.56 -20.11 13.97
N VAL A 105 -16.18 -20.03 12.70
CA VAL A 105 -15.75 -21.19 11.90
C VAL A 105 -14.35 -21.66 12.27
N ALA A 106 -13.50 -20.81 12.86
CA ALA A 106 -12.17 -21.22 13.33
C ALA A 106 -12.21 -22.43 14.29
N SER A 107 -13.29 -22.54 15.09
CA SER A 107 -13.52 -23.62 16.05
C SER A 107 -14.23 -24.86 15.46
N LEU A 108 -14.68 -24.80 14.20
CA LEU A 108 -15.44 -25.86 13.55
C LEU A 108 -14.56 -26.70 12.61
N ASN A 109 -14.69 -28.03 12.71
CA ASN A 109 -14.01 -28.97 11.82
C ASN A 109 -14.91 -29.33 10.63
N CYS A 110 -15.00 -28.43 9.65
CA CYS A 110 -15.74 -28.65 8.42
C CYS A 110 -14.79 -28.91 7.25
N ALA A 111 -14.71 -30.17 6.82
CA ALA A 111 -13.92 -30.55 5.66
C ALA A 111 -14.46 -29.86 4.39
N GLY A 112 -13.58 -29.17 3.66
CA GLY A 112 -13.92 -28.47 2.41
C GLY A 112 -14.48 -27.06 2.55
N ALA A 113 -14.81 -26.59 3.77
CA ALA A 113 -15.23 -25.21 3.98
C ALA A 113 -14.02 -24.28 4.21
N PRO A 114 -13.94 -23.12 3.54
CA PRO A 114 -12.88 -22.15 3.79
C PRO A 114 -13.00 -21.56 5.21
N LYS A 115 -11.87 -21.45 5.92
CA LYS A 115 -11.82 -20.82 7.26
C LYS A 115 -11.88 -19.28 7.19
N THR A 116 -11.63 -18.71 6.04
CA THR A 116 -11.64 -17.28 5.79
C THR A 116 -12.36 -16.99 4.48
N LEU A 117 -13.17 -15.94 4.47
CA LEU A 117 -13.84 -15.46 3.25
C LEU A 117 -12.99 -14.39 2.57
N GLU A 118 -13.22 -14.19 1.27
CA GLU A 118 -12.63 -13.09 0.50
C GLU A 118 -13.08 -11.73 1.06
N SER A 119 -12.21 -10.73 1.01
CA SER A 119 -12.55 -9.36 1.42
C SER A 119 -13.51 -8.72 0.43
N THR A 120 -14.49 -7.96 0.93
CA THR A 120 -15.35 -7.11 0.08
C THR A 120 -14.60 -5.86 -0.36
N LYS A 121 -13.67 -5.39 0.47
CA LYS A 121 -12.78 -4.29 0.13
C LYS A 121 -11.78 -4.78 -0.92
N PRO A 122 -11.74 -4.18 -2.12
CA PRO A 122 -10.70 -4.49 -3.08
C PRO A 122 -9.35 -4.20 -2.44
N PHE A 123 -8.32 -4.96 -2.82
CA PHE A 123 -6.97 -4.53 -2.54
C PHE A 123 -6.81 -3.16 -3.18
N ASP A 124 -6.55 -2.16 -2.33
CA ASP A 124 -6.36 -0.80 -2.79
C ASP A 124 -5.05 -0.79 -3.56
N ALA A 125 -5.14 -1.02 -4.88
CA ALA A 125 -3.98 -1.17 -5.73
C ALA A 125 -3.12 0.08 -5.62
N PHE A 126 -3.71 1.24 -5.34
CA PHE A 126 -3.01 2.48 -5.01
C PHE A 126 -2.10 2.34 -3.79
N VAL A 127 -2.50 1.68 -2.71
CA VAL A 127 -1.64 1.47 -1.53
C VAL A 127 -0.38 0.67 -1.89
N ILE A 128 -0.50 -0.27 -2.82
CA ILE A 128 0.64 -1.07 -3.29
C ILE A 128 1.42 -0.31 -4.37
N LEU A 129 0.77 0.32 -5.34
CA LEU A 129 1.37 1.02 -6.49
C LEU A 129 2.02 2.36 -6.12
N LEU A 130 1.51 3.06 -5.10
CA LEU A 130 2.03 4.35 -4.65
C LEU A 130 3.53 4.29 -4.31
N PRO A 131 4.04 3.36 -3.48
CA PRO A 131 5.48 3.29 -3.22
C PRO A 131 6.29 2.94 -4.49
N PHE A 132 5.80 2.04 -5.34
CA PHE A 132 6.50 1.68 -6.58
C PHE A 132 6.61 2.85 -7.56
N THR A 133 5.53 3.62 -7.73
CA THR A 133 5.52 4.79 -8.62
C THR A 133 6.43 5.90 -8.09
N ILE A 134 6.44 6.15 -6.78
CA ILE A 134 7.36 7.12 -6.15
C ILE A 134 8.83 6.71 -6.37
N ILE A 135 9.17 5.44 -6.19
CA ILE A 135 10.53 4.93 -6.41
C ILE A 135 10.94 5.10 -7.89
N LEU A 136 10.05 4.74 -8.83
CA LEU A 136 10.33 4.88 -10.27
C LEU A 136 10.50 6.34 -10.69
N ILE A 137 9.64 7.24 -10.21
CA ILE A 137 9.75 8.68 -10.51
C ILE A 137 11.03 9.24 -9.90
N SER A 138 11.34 8.91 -8.65
CA SER A 138 12.55 9.37 -7.96
C SER A 138 13.82 8.91 -8.68
N THR A 139 13.91 7.63 -9.04
CA THR A 139 15.06 7.09 -9.78
C THR A 139 15.21 7.72 -11.16
N PHE A 140 14.11 7.96 -11.87
CA PHE A 140 14.12 8.63 -13.16
C PHE A 140 14.58 10.09 -13.07
N ILE A 141 14.10 10.84 -12.07
CA ILE A 141 14.55 12.22 -11.80
C ILE A 141 16.05 12.22 -11.46
N LEU A 142 16.51 11.32 -10.57
CA LEU A 142 17.92 11.21 -10.23
C LEU A 142 18.80 10.89 -11.44
N PHE A 143 18.34 10.02 -12.34
CA PHE A 143 19.04 9.69 -13.59
C PHE A 143 19.15 10.91 -14.51
N ILE A 144 18.06 11.67 -14.68
CA ILE A 144 18.07 12.91 -15.46
C ILE A 144 19.00 13.94 -14.82
N LEU A 145 18.92 14.15 -13.51
CA LEU A 145 19.79 15.11 -12.81
C LEU A 145 21.26 14.69 -12.91
N TYR A 146 21.56 13.41 -12.77
CA TYR A 146 22.91 12.87 -12.93
C TYR A 146 23.47 13.11 -14.34
N LYS A 147 22.64 12.94 -15.38
CA LYS A 147 23.05 13.07 -16.79
C LYS A 147 23.05 14.51 -17.30
N PHE A 148 22.08 15.33 -16.90
CA PHE A 148 21.79 16.64 -17.50
C PHE A 148 22.03 17.82 -16.55
N THR A 149 21.94 17.63 -15.24
CA THR A 149 22.43 18.66 -14.31
C THR A 149 23.94 18.53 -14.29
N GLY A 150 24.65 19.57 -14.74
CA GLY A 150 26.10 19.66 -14.87
C GLY A 150 26.90 19.57 -13.55
N ILE A 151 26.41 18.80 -12.58
CA ILE A 151 27.10 18.46 -11.34
C ILE A 151 28.32 17.57 -11.64
N GLY A 152 28.32 16.79 -12.73
CA GLY A 152 29.51 16.04 -13.17
C GLY A 152 30.73 16.94 -13.44
N PRO A 153 30.61 17.94 -14.33
CA PRO A 153 31.65 18.96 -14.54
C PRO A 153 31.95 19.80 -13.28
N LEU A 154 30.93 20.19 -12.51
CA LEU A 154 31.10 21.00 -11.30
C LEU A 154 31.85 20.26 -10.18
N LEU A 155 31.51 18.98 -9.94
CA LEU A 155 32.23 18.09 -9.02
C LEU A 155 33.66 17.83 -9.50
N ARG A 156 33.88 17.61 -10.81
CA ARG A 156 35.25 17.52 -11.36
C ARG A 156 36.04 18.80 -11.16
N LEU A 157 35.43 19.97 -11.32
CA LEU A 157 36.04 21.28 -11.07
C LEU A 157 36.37 21.45 -9.58
N GLN A 158 35.46 21.10 -8.67
CA GLN A 158 35.72 21.14 -7.23
C GLN A 158 36.84 20.17 -6.81
N MET A 159 36.85 18.94 -7.36
CA MET A 159 37.91 17.97 -7.12
C MET A 159 39.27 18.45 -7.67
N ARG A 160 39.31 19.06 -8.85
CA ARG A 160 40.53 19.69 -9.41
C ARG A 160 41.01 20.87 -8.57
N LYS A 161 40.12 21.75 -8.12
CA LYS A 161 40.44 22.88 -7.22
C LYS A 161 41.01 22.41 -5.88
N LYS A 162 40.46 21.34 -5.29
CA LYS A 162 40.98 20.74 -4.05
C LYS A 162 42.36 20.12 -4.23
N LYS A 163 42.61 19.46 -5.38
CA LYS A 163 43.93 18.89 -5.73
C LYS A 163 45.00 19.97 -5.93
N TYR A 164 44.69 21.06 -6.62
CA TYR A 164 45.58 22.22 -6.80
C TYR A 164 45.92 22.91 -5.47
N LYS A 165 44.94 23.05 -4.56
CA LYS A 165 45.18 23.59 -3.22
C LYS A 165 46.10 22.69 -2.38
N SER A 166 45.95 21.36 -2.50
CA SER A 166 46.81 20.40 -1.80
C SER A 166 48.25 20.37 -2.33
N SER A 167 48.46 20.51 -3.64
CA SER A 167 49.81 20.60 -4.21
C SER A 167 50.51 21.90 -3.82
N ASN A 168 49.78 23.02 -3.78
CA ASN A 168 50.33 24.29 -3.29
C ASN A 168 50.68 24.22 -1.80
N LEU A 169 49.87 23.56 -0.97
CA LEU A 169 50.19 23.37 0.45
C LEU A 169 51.43 22.50 0.67
N GLY A 170 51.60 21.44 -0.14
CA GLY A 170 52.79 20.57 -0.10
C GLY A 170 54.06 21.27 -0.60
N GLN A 171 53.96 22.19 -1.56
CA GLN A 171 55.08 23.06 -1.94
C GLN A 171 55.38 24.13 -0.89
N GLN A 172 54.37 24.65 -0.19
CA GLN A 172 54.53 25.65 0.87
C GLN A 172 55.04 25.07 2.20
N MET A 173 54.97 23.75 2.42
CA MET A 173 55.61 23.05 3.55
C MET A 173 57.09 22.72 3.32
N ASN A 174 57.61 22.86 2.08
CA ASN A 174 59.02 22.60 1.76
C ASN A 174 60.02 23.78 1.84
N PRO A 175 59.67 25.06 2.13
CA PRO A 175 60.68 26.11 2.34
C PRO A 175 61.10 26.31 3.81
N MET A 176 60.49 25.63 4.78
CA MET A 176 60.67 25.93 6.21
C MET A 176 61.39 24.81 6.99
N GLN A 177 62.50 24.31 6.45
CA GLN A 177 63.52 23.60 7.24
C GLN A 177 64.91 24.11 6.85
N GLN A 178 65.20 25.34 7.21
CA GLN A 178 66.57 25.82 7.32
C GLN A 178 66.66 26.79 8.48
N THR A 179 67.30 26.35 9.56
CA THR A 179 68.37 27.06 10.29
C THR A 179 68.58 26.39 11.64
N TYR A 180 69.71 25.70 11.85
CA TYR A 180 70.54 25.74 13.07
C TYR A 180 71.96 25.33 12.66
N GLY A 181 72.91 26.27 12.71
CA GLY A 181 74.25 26.11 12.13
C GLY A 181 75.30 25.51 13.07
N THR A 182 76.42 25.04 12.51
CA THR A 182 77.81 25.42 12.89
C THR A 182 78.87 24.66 12.06
N ILE A 183 79.73 25.45 11.38
CA ILE A 183 81.22 25.39 11.33
C ILE A 183 81.96 24.25 10.57
N SER A 184 82.58 24.69 9.45
CA SER A 184 83.90 24.39 8.87
C SER A 184 84.36 22.97 8.48
N ARG A 185 84.76 22.81 7.21
CA ARG A 185 86.17 22.67 6.79
C ARG A 185 86.27 22.57 5.26
N LYS A 186 87.17 23.37 4.66
CA LYS A 186 87.65 23.18 3.28
C LYS A 186 88.47 21.88 3.21
N SER A 187 88.23 21.06 2.20
CA SER A 187 89.12 20.04 1.61
C SER A 187 88.27 19.32 0.56
N GLY A 188 88.46 19.44 -0.74
CA GLY A 188 89.62 19.04 -1.52
C GLY A 188 89.04 18.28 -2.73
N ASN A 189 89.40 18.68 -3.95
CA ASN A 189 88.98 18.04 -5.20
C ASN A 189 89.37 16.55 -5.18
N GLU A 190 88.42 15.63 -5.33
CA GLU A 190 88.72 14.32 -5.91
C GLU A 190 87.64 13.91 -6.92
N MET A 191 88.12 13.76 -8.15
CA MET A 191 87.42 13.30 -9.34
C MET A 191 87.68 11.81 -9.45
N TYR A 192 86.68 10.96 -9.22
CA TYR A 192 86.82 9.53 -9.49
C TYR A 192 86.13 9.19 -10.81
N LYS A 193 86.98 8.84 -11.78
CA LYS A 193 86.66 8.40 -13.14
C LYS A 193 86.72 6.87 -13.13
N ILE A 194 85.63 6.19 -13.45
CA ILE A 194 85.64 4.73 -13.62
C ILE A 194 85.42 4.44 -15.11
N SER A 195 86.42 3.81 -15.73
CA SER A 195 86.45 3.41 -17.14
C SER A 195 86.22 1.90 -17.24
N TYR A 196 85.43 1.46 -18.21
CA TYR A 196 85.30 0.06 -18.61
C TYR A 196 86.10 -0.18 -19.90
N PRO A 197 86.83 -1.30 -20.03
CA PRO A 197 87.50 -1.66 -21.28
C PRO A 197 86.57 -2.49 -22.18
N SER A 198 86.54 -2.17 -23.48
CA SER A 198 86.07 -3.08 -24.54
C SER A 198 87.22 -3.44 -25.45
N VAL A 199 87.48 -4.74 -25.56
CA VAL A 199 88.54 -5.35 -26.35
C VAL A 199 88.09 -5.53 -27.80
N GLY A 200 88.93 -5.06 -28.73
CA GLY A 200 89.28 -5.75 -29.99
C GLY A 200 88.29 -5.72 -31.15
N SER A 201 88.63 -5.00 -32.22
CA SER A 201 89.38 -5.53 -33.38
C SER A 201 89.85 -4.37 -34.27
#